data_AF-A0A0P1AZA8-F1
#
_entry.id   AF-A0A0P1AZA8-F1
#
_cell.length_a   1.000
_cell.length_b   1.000
_cell.length_c   1.000
_cell.angle_alpha   90.00
_cell.angle_beta   90.00
_cell.angle_gamma   90.00
#
_symmetry.space_group_name_H-M   'P 1'
#
loop_
_entity.id
_entity.type
_entity.pdbx_description
1 polymer ?
#
loop_
_entity_poly.entity_id
_entity_poly.type
_entity_poly.pdbx_seq_one_letter_code
_entity_poly.pdbx_strand_id
1 'polypeptide(L)'
;MQIAYISQVGLDVPKKTKREREEEIKSRKESNETLNEEGTAKRRRKQHQPLDVSATITKLEGYMLVDKKFAKASALFCQLMLDRMTVESSEMFMKSLTKVIDEKGDVLSGKKEFQSLIETLDIKREVILSVEDAERNDRSQKLDMWKFLALTHAQLFTDDTYQFNKAAKVIKRRFDEIVSSKESQGVDKTMQRLHAEMMPVLRTLYNNRNKWWATTIVDSVLAVSTHHRLLFNEQDRVEIDKWTKVVQDRRNAPAIARSAGSEARRNIVATSVSKVSEAGAKIPVIASQTKSSVTMLALHCGLTRAALNIQATQLRTFASGNRNRLTWRQKAKIAERKRNPQPPRQQPRHRAHRQNFLVSPPVDDGKKWRVLSAGVLERLPIIQPDLKDWEVDFEVMLHEKSLREDQRLDEDFWFMEPGTKHITPEEAPWPNAEESSDELVGDGFHLAPRETEDDANNNRKSLNRALKGRVFLLVKSVQQDAKYPWFFPFGAKQDVEKMRDAAVRHVNDTVGNDLEVTPVGFGPVGYIKYLHENDPEFDGTKVFFYKSQHLTGDVILNLNKANDYVWVTRNELSEYLDPEIAEYIHKMVPP
;
A
#
# COMPACT_ATOMS: atom_id res chain seq x y z
N MET A 1 58.26 29.51 -4.32
CA MET A 1 57.27 28.40 -4.38
C MET A 1 56.83 28.09 -2.96
N GLN A 2 55.69 28.62 -2.53
CA GLN A 2 55.02 28.22 -1.29
C GLN A 2 53.68 28.94 -1.23
N ILE A 3 52.58 28.26 -1.59
CA ILE A 3 51.23 28.54 -1.07
C ILE A 3 50.48 27.22 -1.04
N ALA A 4 50.22 26.72 0.19
CA ALA A 4 49.29 25.64 0.48
C ALA A 4 47.87 26.19 0.59
N TYR A 5 46.90 25.43 0.09
CA TYR A 5 45.48 25.76 0.05
C TYR A 5 44.81 25.55 1.41
N ILE A 6 44.04 26.55 1.84
CA ILE A 6 43.20 26.59 3.03
C ILE A 6 41.80 26.06 2.68
N SER A 7 41.27 25.10 3.45
CA SER A 7 39.86 24.72 3.44
C SER A 7 39.26 24.75 4.86
N GLN A 8 38.33 25.69 5.04
CA GLN A 8 37.10 25.63 5.87
C GLN A 8 37.21 25.10 7.31
N VAL A 9 37.48 26.03 8.24
CA VAL A 9 37.13 25.91 9.66
C VAL A 9 35.74 26.53 9.86
N GLY A 10 34.78 25.73 10.36
CA GLY A 10 33.48 26.21 10.79
C GLY A 10 33.60 27.00 12.10
N LEU A 11 32.86 28.12 12.19
CA LEU A 11 32.73 28.91 13.41
C LEU A 11 31.96 28.13 14.48
N ASP A 12 32.66 27.68 15.52
CA ASP A 12 32.06 27.19 16.77
C ASP A 12 31.56 28.38 17.62
N VAL A 13 30.26 28.41 17.89
CA VAL A 13 29.64 29.34 18.84
C VAL A 13 29.80 28.75 20.25
N PRO A 14 30.26 29.52 21.26
CA PRO A 14 30.46 28.98 22.61
C PRO A 14 29.14 28.54 23.25
N LYS A 15 29.14 27.35 23.85
CA LYS A 15 27.97 26.80 24.56
C LYS A 15 27.75 27.58 25.87
N LYS A 16 26.60 28.27 25.98
CA LYS A 16 26.14 28.95 27.20
C LYS A 16 26.20 28.03 28.42
N THR A 17 26.72 28.55 29.53
CA THR A 17 26.86 27.83 30.80
C THR A 17 25.49 27.60 31.46
N LYS A 18 25.42 26.65 32.41
CA LYS A 18 24.16 26.27 33.07
C LYS A 18 23.53 27.44 33.84
N ARG A 19 24.35 28.34 34.41
CA ARG A 19 23.90 29.55 35.11
C ARG A 19 23.24 30.57 34.17
N GLU A 20 23.81 30.81 32.99
CA GLU A 20 23.24 31.73 32.00
C GLU A 20 21.87 31.25 31.47
N ARG A 21 21.65 29.94 31.41
CA ARG A 21 20.33 29.36 31.07
C ARG A 21 19.32 29.51 32.21
N GLU A 22 19.75 29.43 33.46
CA GLU A 22 18.86 29.59 34.62
C GLU A 22 18.44 31.06 34.82
N GLU A 23 19.32 32.02 34.55
CA GLU A 23 19.02 33.46 34.57
C GLU A 23 18.07 33.87 33.43
N GLU A 24 18.23 33.29 32.23
CA GLU A 24 17.36 33.52 31.08
C GLU A 24 15.96 32.90 31.29
N ILE A 25 15.83 31.85 32.12
CA ILE A 25 14.55 31.27 32.55
C ILE A 25 13.89 32.14 33.62
N LYS A 26 14.67 32.76 34.51
CA LYS A 26 14.18 33.67 35.55
C LYS A 26 13.64 34.97 34.93
N SER A 27 14.37 35.57 33.99
CA SER A 27 13.91 36.78 33.28
C SER A 27 12.67 36.53 32.43
N ARG A 28 12.52 35.31 31.85
CA ARG A 28 11.31 34.90 31.13
C ARG A 28 10.10 34.65 32.02
N LYS A 29 10.32 34.28 33.29
CA LYS A 29 9.24 34.12 34.28
C LYS A 29 8.76 35.49 34.77
N GLU A 30 9.68 36.40 35.07
CA GLU A 30 9.35 37.79 35.47
C GLU A 30 8.66 38.58 34.34
N SER A 31 9.04 38.36 33.08
CA SER A 31 8.33 38.95 31.93
C SER A 31 6.92 38.38 31.71
N ASN A 32 6.65 37.17 32.18
CA ASN A 32 5.33 36.54 32.07
C ASN A 32 4.40 36.89 33.25
N GLU A 33 4.94 37.23 34.42
CA GLU A 33 4.16 37.74 35.55
C GLU A 33 3.74 39.21 35.32
N THR A 34 4.62 40.04 34.77
CA THR A 34 4.31 41.45 34.46
C THR A 34 3.26 41.62 33.33
N LEU A 35 3.13 40.65 32.43
CA LEU A 35 2.07 40.65 31.39
C LEU A 35 0.70 40.16 31.91
N ASN A 36 0.63 39.60 33.11
CA ASN A 36 -0.62 39.08 33.70
C ASN A 36 -1.33 40.09 34.63
N GLU A 37 -0.71 41.22 34.98
CA GLU A 37 -1.30 42.20 35.92
C GLU A 37 -2.04 43.38 35.26
N GLU A 38 -1.87 43.67 33.96
CA GLU A 38 -2.56 44.79 33.28
C GLU A 38 -3.82 44.39 32.46
N GLY A 39 -4.34 43.17 32.65
CA GLY A 39 -5.39 42.61 31.80
C GLY A 39 -6.71 42.19 32.46
N THR A 40 -6.97 42.50 33.72
CA THR A 40 -8.21 42.05 34.40
C THR A 40 -9.30 43.11 34.46
N ALA A 41 -9.77 43.59 33.30
CA ALA A 41 -11.11 44.13 33.21
C ALA A 41 -12.11 42.95 33.22
N LYS A 42 -12.63 42.62 34.42
CA LYS A 42 -13.72 41.64 34.60
C LYS A 42 -14.89 41.97 33.68
N ARG A 43 -14.99 41.28 32.53
CA ARG A 43 -16.22 41.21 31.74
C ARG A 43 -17.31 40.62 32.65
N ARG A 44 -18.23 41.46 33.09
CA ARG A 44 -19.46 41.04 33.78
C ARG A 44 -20.11 39.92 32.98
N ARG A 45 -20.21 38.71 33.57
CA ARG A 45 -21.05 37.62 33.04
C ARG A 45 -22.47 38.17 32.94
N LYS A 46 -22.96 38.41 31.73
CA LYS A 46 -24.39 38.56 31.48
C LYS A 46 -25.05 37.25 31.91
N GLN A 47 -26.01 37.33 32.83
CA GLN A 47 -26.89 36.21 33.16
C GLN A 47 -27.60 35.80 31.85
N HIS A 48 -27.40 34.56 31.42
CA HIS A 48 -28.03 34.05 30.21
C HIS A 48 -29.52 33.85 30.49
N GLN A 49 -30.37 34.47 29.66
CA GLN A 49 -31.77 34.07 29.52
C GLN A 49 -31.83 32.55 29.21
N PRO A 50 -32.89 31.84 29.64
CA PRO A 50 -33.08 30.44 29.27
C PRO A 50 -33.01 30.32 27.75
N LEU A 51 -32.13 29.43 27.27
CA LEU A 51 -31.92 29.20 25.84
C LEU A 51 -33.23 28.69 25.23
N ASP A 52 -33.83 29.49 24.35
CA ASP A 52 -34.95 29.05 23.53
C ASP A 52 -34.45 27.99 22.54
N VAL A 53 -34.84 26.73 22.78
CA VAL A 53 -34.44 25.56 22.00
C VAL A 53 -34.94 25.67 20.55
N SER A 54 -36.13 26.24 20.32
CA SER A 54 -36.72 26.33 18.98
C SER A 54 -36.00 27.37 18.11
N ALA A 55 -35.75 28.56 18.66
CA ALA A 55 -35.03 29.62 17.95
C ALA A 55 -33.55 29.24 17.68
N THR A 56 -32.92 28.50 18.61
CA THR A 56 -31.53 28.04 18.43
C THR A 56 -31.41 26.95 17.36
N ILE A 57 -32.34 25.99 17.30
CA ILE A 57 -32.41 24.99 16.23
C ILE A 57 -32.57 25.68 14.86
N THR A 58 -33.54 26.59 14.72
CA THR A 58 -33.79 27.30 13.45
C THR A 58 -32.57 28.10 12.98
N LYS A 59 -31.84 28.72 13.93
CA LYS A 59 -30.61 29.47 13.60
C LYS A 59 -29.47 28.54 13.19
N LEU A 60 -29.31 27.40 13.86
CA LEU A 60 -28.29 26.41 13.51
C LEU A 60 -28.60 25.72 12.18
N GLU A 61 -29.87 25.43 11.89
CA GLU A 61 -30.34 24.92 10.59
C GLU A 61 -29.84 25.81 9.45
N GLY A 62 -30.10 27.12 9.52
CA GLY A 62 -29.63 28.07 8.51
C GLY A 62 -28.10 28.12 8.38
N TYR A 63 -27.35 27.86 9.46
CA TYR A 63 -25.89 27.76 9.38
C TYR A 63 -25.40 26.40 8.87
N MET A 64 -26.14 25.32 9.08
CA MET A 64 -25.83 23.99 8.54
C MET A 64 -26.03 23.93 7.02
N LEU A 65 -26.97 24.71 6.47
CA LEU A 65 -27.12 24.86 5.02
C LEU A 65 -25.94 25.59 4.35
N VAL A 66 -25.13 26.33 5.13
CA VAL A 66 -23.96 27.07 4.61
C VAL A 66 -22.69 26.23 4.76
N ASP A 67 -22.12 25.79 3.63
CA ASP A 67 -20.95 24.89 3.58
C ASP A 67 -19.76 25.31 4.46
N LYS A 68 -19.43 26.61 4.48
CA LYS A 68 -18.31 27.16 5.29
C LYS A 68 -18.59 27.17 6.80
N LYS A 69 -19.86 27.20 7.19
CA LYS A 69 -20.30 27.27 8.59
C LYS A 69 -20.71 25.90 9.14
N PHE A 70 -20.96 24.93 8.25
CA PHE A 70 -21.43 23.59 8.60
C PHE A 70 -20.63 22.95 9.74
N ALA A 71 -19.30 22.88 9.66
CA ALA A 71 -18.49 22.18 10.66
C ALA A 71 -18.66 22.71 12.10
N LYS A 72 -18.80 24.04 12.27
CA LYS A 72 -19.04 24.64 13.59
C LYS A 72 -20.51 24.49 14.01
N ALA A 73 -21.43 24.65 13.07
CA ALA A 73 -22.86 24.57 13.33
C ALA A 73 -23.28 23.13 13.70
N SER A 74 -22.79 22.11 12.98
CA SER A 74 -23.06 20.70 13.27
C SER A 74 -22.53 20.29 14.63
N ALA A 75 -21.32 20.73 15.01
CA ALA A 75 -20.76 20.45 16.34
C ALA A 75 -21.61 21.06 17.48
N LEU A 76 -22.08 22.30 17.32
CA LEU A 76 -22.99 22.94 18.28
C LEU A 76 -24.36 22.25 18.31
N PHE A 77 -24.85 21.81 17.15
CA PHE A 77 -26.09 21.06 17.03
C PHE A 77 -26.00 19.70 17.75
N CYS A 78 -24.88 18.98 17.59
CA CYS A 78 -24.57 17.75 18.35
C CYS A 78 -24.61 17.98 19.86
N GLN A 79 -24.01 19.07 20.35
CA GLN A 79 -24.04 19.42 21.77
C GLN A 79 -25.47 19.68 22.26
N LEU A 80 -26.26 20.44 21.50
CA LEU A 80 -27.67 20.67 21.83
C LEU A 80 -28.50 19.38 21.83
N MET A 81 -28.27 18.48 20.86
CA MET A 81 -28.95 17.18 20.82
C MET A 81 -28.61 16.32 22.03
N LEU A 82 -27.36 16.28 22.47
CA LEU A 82 -26.97 15.48 23.64
C LEU A 82 -27.61 15.99 24.93
N ASP A 83 -27.65 17.31 25.11
CA ASP A 83 -28.09 17.99 26.34
C ASP A 83 -29.61 18.13 26.45
N ARG A 84 -30.32 18.35 25.32
CA ARG A 84 -31.71 18.82 25.31
C ARG A 84 -32.69 17.90 24.58
N MET A 85 -32.26 16.75 24.05
CA MET A 85 -33.18 15.88 23.33
C MET A 85 -34.09 15.07 24.27
N THR A 86 -35.34 15.49 24.32
CA THR A 86 -36.50 14.83 24.96
C THR A 86 -37.53 14.41 23.90
N VAL A 87 -38.52 13.60 24.28
CA VAL A 87 -39.58 13.09 23.38
C VAL A 87 -40.30 14.22 22.63
N GLU A 88 -40.67 15.29 23.34
CA GLU A 88 -41.37 16.47 22.78
C GLU A 88 -40.50 17.29 21.82
N SER A 89 -39.18 17.35 22.07
CA SER A 89 -38.25 18.09 21.21
C SER A 89 -37.77 17.30 19.99
N SER A 90 -37.91 15.97 20.00
CA SER A 90 -37.35 15.06 18.99
C SER A 90 -37.86 15.36 17.59
N GLU A 91 -39.14 15.76 17.45
CA GLU A 91 -39.76 16.09 16.17
C GLU A 91 -39.12 17.32 15.51
N MET A 92 -38.78 18.35 16.31
CA MET A 92 -38.11 19.56 15.80
C MET A 92 -36.71 19.26 15.26
N PHE A 93 -35.93 18.45 15.99
CA PHE A 93 -34.61 18.01 15.54
C PHE A 93 -34.69 17.17 14.26
N MET A 94 -35.65 16.24 14.19
CA MET A 94 -35.86 15.41 13.01
C MET A 94 -36.29 16.23 11.78
N LYS A 95 -37.21 17.20 11.93
CA LYS A 95 -37.62 18.08 10.82
C LYS A 95 -36.46 18.93 10.31
N SER A 96 -35.69 19.53 11.22
CA SER A 96 -34.54 20.35 10.86
C SER A 96 -33.46 19.53 10.14
N LEU A 97 -33.14 18.33 10.64
CA LEU A 97 -32.18 17.43 9.99
C LEU A 97 -32.67 16.91 8.65
N THR A 98 -33.95 16.54 8.54
CA THR A 98 -34.54 16.09 7.27
C THR A 98 -34.35 17.17 6.21
N LYS A 99 -34.66 18.43 6.53
CA LYS A 99 -34.46 19.55 5.61
C LYS A 99 -32.99 19.77 5.22
N VAL A 100 -32.06 19.71 6.18
CA VAL A 100 -30.62 19.83 5.88
C VAL A 100 -30.13 18.70 4.98
N ILE A 101 -30.60 17.48 5.20
CA ILE A 101 -30.20 16.30 4.43
C ILE A 101 -30.83 16.31 3.04
N ASP A 102 -32.09 16.71 2.91
CA ASP A 102 -32.76 16.82 1.62
C ASP A 102 -32.11 17.90 0.73
N GLU A 103 -31.67 19.03 1.32
CA GLU A 103 -31.03 20.12 0.55
C GLU A 103 -29.53 19.89 0.28
N LYS A 104 -28.80 19.24 1.19
CA LYS A 104 -27.33 19.18 1.17
C LYS A 104 -26.74 17.78 1.38
N GLY A 105 -27.55 16.73 1.45
CA GLY A 105 -27.12 15.35 1.74
C GLY A 105 -26.00 14.85 0.81
N ASP A 106 -26.10 15.13 -0.49
CA ASP A 106 -25.10 14.74 -1.49
C ASP A 106 -23.71 15.33 -1.20
N VAL A 107 -23.66 16.57 -0.69
CA VAL A 107 -22.42 17.29 -0.41
C VAL A 107 -21.89 16.95 1.00
N LEU A 108 -22.80 16.67 1.94
CA LEU A 108 -22.47 16.46 3.35
C LEU A 108 -22.09 15.02 3.67
N SER A 109 -22.67 14.03 3.00
CA SER A 109 -22.53 12.59 3.30
C SER A 109 -21.07 12.09 3.36
N GLY A 110 -20.13 12.77 2.69
CA GLY A 110 -18.69 12.42 2.70
C GLY A 110 -17.84 13.13 3.76
N LYS A 111 -18.42 14.07 4.51
CA LYS A 111 -17.71 14.88 5.50
C LYS A 111 -17.70 14.18 6.86
N LYS A 112 -16.56 14.23 7.56
CA LYS A 112 -16.40 13.63 8.89
C LYS A 112 -17.38 14.23 9.92
N GLU A 113 -17.69 15.51 9.78
CA GLU A 113 -18.63 16.22 10.65
C GLU A 113 -20.07 15.70 10.48
N PHE A 114 -20.44 15.25 9.28
CA PHE A 114 -21.74 14.61 9.05
C PHE A 114 -21.78 13.21 9.68
N GLN A 115 -20.69 12.45 9.59
CA GLN A 115 -20.57 11.18 10.30
C GLN A 115 -20.75 11.34 11.82
N SER A 116 -20.05 12.30 12.43
CA SER A 116 -20.21 12.59 13.87
C SER A 116 -21.63 13.02 14.22
N LEU A 117 -22.30 13.81 13.36
CA LEU A 117 -23.69 14.22 13.55
C LEU A 117 -24.63 13.00 13.63
N ILE A 118 -24.50 12.06 12.70
CA ILE A 118 -25.35 10.86 12.67
C ILE A 118 -25.01 9.88 13.80
N GLU A 119 -23.73 9.74 14.17
CA GLU A 119 -23.32 8.95 15.34
C GLU A 119 -23.94 9.50 16.64
N THR A 120 -23.95 10.83 16.83
CA THR A 120 -24.60 11.44 18.01
C THR A 120 -26.11 11.22 18.04
N LEU A 121 -26.73 11.12 16.86
CA LEU A 121 -28.15 10.85 16.74
C LEU A 121 -28.45 9.38 17.07
N ASP A 122 -27.61 8.45 16.61
CA ASP A 122 -27.73 7.01 16.88
C ASP A 122 -27.61 6.69 18.39
N ILE A 123 -26.76 7.43 19.13
CA ILE A 123 -26.66 7.31 20.61
C ILE A 123 -28.01 7.56 21.29
N LYS A 124 -28.86 8.41 20.71
CA LYS A 124 -30.16 8.77 21.28
C LYS A 124 -31.33 8.15 20.51
N ARG A 125 -31.06 7.11 19.70
CA ARG A 125 -32.06 6.40 18.87
C ARG A 125 -33.30 5.96 19.66
N GLU A 126 -33.13 5.50 20.90
CA GLU A 126 -34.24 5.07 21.76
C GLU A 126 -35.23 6.19 22.07
N VAL A 127 -34.74 7.42 22.30
CA VAL A 127 -35.57 8.61 22.57
C VAL A 127 -36.29 9.08 21.32
N ILE A 128 -35.69 8.89 20.14
CA ILE A 128 -36.31 9.28 18.85
C ILE A 128 -37.44 8.31 18.47
N LEU A 129 -37.31 7.05 18.85
CA LEU A 129 -38.25 5.97 18.55
C LEU A 129 -39.36 5.80 19.60
N SER A 130 -39.39 6.61 20.67
CA SER A 130 -40.45 6.60 21.69
C SER A 130 -41.70 7.36 21.23
N VAL A 131 -42.22 7.02 20.06
CA VAL A 131 -43.41 7.62 19.42
C VAL A 131 -44.32 6.50 18.88
N GLU A 132 -45.58 6.82 18.58
CA GLU A 132 -46.58 5.88 18.04
C GLU A 132 -46.05 5.06 16.85
N ASP A 133 -46.54 3.82 16.72
CA ASP A 133 -45.93 2.78 15.87
C ASP A 133 -45.82 3.15 14.37
N ALA A 134 -46.75 3.97 13.85
CA ALA A 134 -46.70 4.43 12.46
C ALA A 134 -45.54 5.41 12.20
N GLU A 135 -45.36 6.41 13.09
CA GLU A 135 -44.25 7.37 12.98
C GLU A 135 -42.91 6.74 13.34
N ARG A 136 -42.92 5.76 14.25
CA ARG A 136 -41.73 5.02 14.65
C ARG A 136 -41.06 4.32 13.47
N ASN A 137 -41.84 3.71 12.58
CA ASN A 137 -41.32 3.04 11.40
C ASN A 137 -40.70 4.02 10.40
N ASP A 138 -41.35 5.15 10.11
CA ASP A 138 -40.81 6.19 9.21
C ASP A 138 -39.51 6.79 9.77
N ARG A 139 -39.49 7.11 11.07
CA ARG A 139 -38.28 7.60 11.75
C ARG A 139 -37.16 6.56 11.68
N SER A 140 -37.44 5.30 12.01
CA SER A 140 -36.43 4.23 11.95
C SER A 140 -35.83 4.09 10.54
N GLN A 141 -36.67 4.11 9.50
CA GLN A 141 -36.19 4.03 8.11
C GLN A 141 -35.29 5.21 7.74
N LYS A 142 -35.65 6.44 8.13
CA LYS A 142 -34.81 7.63 7.94
C LYS A 142 -33.47 7.52 8.67
N LEU A 143 -33.48 7.05 9.92
CA LEU A 143 -32.25 6.88 10.69
C LEU A 143 -31.32 5.85 10.05
N ASP A 144 -31.87 4.71 9.63
CA ASP A 144 -31.10 3.65 9.01
C ASP A 144 -30.53 4.12 7.65
N MET A 145 -31.28 4.92 6.89
CA MET A 145 -30.82 5.58 5.65
C MET A 145 -29.67 6.56 5.94
N TRP A 146 -29.83 7.47 6.90
CA TRP A 146 -28.80 8.46 7.22
C TRP A 146 -27.53 7.80 7.76
N LYS A 147 -27.67 6.74 8.57
CA LYS A 147 -26.55 5.93 9.07
C LYS A 147 -25.83 5.22 7.93
N PHE A 148 -26.57 4.64 6.98
CA PHE A 148 -26.00 4.05 5.78
C PHE A 148 -25.19 5.08 4.98
N LEU A 149 -25.77 6.25 4.68
CA LEU A 149 -25.10 7.31 3.92
C LEU A 149 -23.84 7.82 4.65
N ALA A 150 -23.94 8.13 5.95
CA ALA A 150 -22.84 8.67 6.72
C ALA A 150 -21.62 7.72 6.81
N LEU A 151 -21.86 6.43 7.04
CA LEU A 151 -20.79 5.46 7.21
C LEU A 151 -20.19 5.01 5.87
N THR A 152 -21.03 4.67 4.89
CA THR A 152 -20.56 4.13 3.61
C THR A 152 -19.89 5.21 2.78
N HIS A 153 -20.45 6.41 2.72
CA HIS A 153 -19.90 7.48 1.90
C HIS A 153 -18.58 8.00 2.48
N ALA A 154 -18.44 8.11 3.80
CA ALA A 154 -17.15 8.41 4.44
C ALA A 154 -16.06 7.37 4.10
N GLN A 155 -16.42 6.07 4.06
CA GLN A 155 -15.49 4.99 3.69
C GLN A 155 -15.09 5.02 2.20
N LEU A 156 -15.94 5.56 1.31
CA LEU A 156 -15.64 5.71 -0.11
C LEU A 156 -14.61 6.80 -0.43
N PHE A 157 -14.40 7.79 0.46
CA PHE A 157 -13.34 8.81 0.29
C PHE A 157 -11.97 8.37 0.82
N THR A 158 -11.86 7.15 1.34
CA THR A 158 -10.57 6.62 1.82
C THR A 158 -9.72 6.08 0.66
N ASP A 159 -8.39 6.20 0.80
CA ASP A 159 -7.42 5.54 -0.10
C ASP A 159 -7.06 4.12 0.37
N ASP A 160 -7.74 3.61 1.39
CA ASP A 160 -7.57 2.25 1.89
C ASP A 160 -8.45 1.27 1.09
N THR A 161 -7.80 0.42 0.29
CA THR A 161 -8.46 -0.58 -0.55
C THR A 161 -9.37 -1.51 0.25
N TYR A 162 -9.04 -1.84 1.50
CA TYR A 162 -9.88 -2.72 2.33
C TYR A 162 -11.17 -2.03 2.75
N GLN A 163 -11.09 -0.79 3.25
CA GLN A 163 -12.27 -0.02 3.66
C GLN A 163 -13.17 0.30 2.48
N PHE A 164 -12.58 0.65 1.33
CA PHE A 164 -13.33 0.89 0.11
C PHE A 164 -14.08 -0.37 -0.37
N ASN A 165 -13.41 -1.53 -0.39
CA ASN A 165 -14.04 -2.80 -0.77
C ASN A 165 -15.14 -3.21 0.22
N LYS A 166 -14.94 -2.97 1.52
CA LYS A 166 -15.96 -3.20 2.54
C LYS A 166 -17.20 -2.33 2.29
N ALA A 167 -17.01 -1.03 2.04
CA ALA A 167 -18.09 -0.12 1.72
C ALA A 167 -18.84 -0.55 0.45
N ALA A 168 -18.13 -0.85 -0.64
CA ALA A 168 -18.74 -1.28 -1.90
C ALA A 168 -19.60 -2.56 -1.74
N LYS A 169 -19.17 -3.51 -0.90
CA LYS A 169 -19.97 -4.71 -0.58
C LYS A 169 -21.23 -4.39 0.23
N VAL A 170 -21.14 -3.47 1.19
CA VAL A 170 -22.29 -3.00 1.97
C VAL A 170 -23.31 -2.31 1.06
N ILE A 171 -22.85 -1.53 0.09
CA ILE A 171 -23.69 -0.84 -0.89
C ILE A 171 -24.42 -1.84 -1.78
N LYS A 172 -23.70 -2.84 -2.30
CA LYS A 172 -24.30 -3.93 -3.09
C LYS A 172 -25.40 -4.66 -2.30
N ARG A 173 -25.12 -5.04 -1.05
CA ARG A 173 -26.09 -5.72 -0.19
C ARG A 173 -27.33 -4.85 0.07
N ARG A 174 -27.15 -3.57 0.37
CA ARG A 174 -28.26 -2.64 0.60
C ARG A 174 -29.11 -2.46 -0.65
N PHE A 175 -28.49 -2.42 -1.83
CA PHE A 175 -29.18 -2.39 -3.10
C PHE A 175 -30.07 -3.63 -3.28
N ASP A 176 -29.51 -4.83 -3.06
CA ASP A 176 -30.25 -6.09 -3.16
C ASP A 176 -31.42 -6.16 -2.16
N GLU A 177 -31.25 -5.60 -0.96
CA GLU A 177 -32.30 -5.48 0.06
C GLU A 177 -33.46 -4.57 -0.39
N ILE A 178 -33.17 -3.41 -1.00
CA ILE A 178 -34.19 -2.49 -1.53
C ILE A 178 -34.95 -3.12 -2.70
N VAL A 179 -34.25 -3.86 -3.57
CA VAL A 179 -34.87 -4.54 -4.71
C VAL A 179 -35.71 -5.74 -4.26
N SER A 180 -35.26 -6.47 -3.25
CA SER A 180 -35.93 -7.69 -2.77
C SER A 180 -37.07 -7.43 -1.78
N SER A 181 -37.16 -6.23 -1.19
CA SER A 181 -38.19 -5.92 -0.20
C SER A 181 -39.59 -5.92 -0.83
N LYS A 182 -40.40 -6.92 -0.46
CA LYS A 182 -41.83 -7.04 -0.85
C LYS A 182 -42.75 -6.04 -0.13
N GLU A 183 -42.22 -5.28 0.83
CA GLU A 183 -42.98 -4.33 1.67
C GLU A 183 -43.30 -3.00 0.96
N SER A 184 -42.64 -2.68 -0.15
CA SER A 184 -42.91 -1.48 -0.94
C SER A 184 -43.99 -1.76 -2.00
N GLN A 185 -45.25 -1.73 -1.60
CA GLN A 185 -46.43 -1.87 -2.48
C GLN A 185 -46.64 -0.70 -3.47
N GLY A 186 -45.60 0.07 -3.81
CA GLY A 186 -45.67 1.12 -4.81
C GLY A 186 -44.33 1.32 -5.50
N VAL A 187 -44.31 1.18 -6.83
CA VAL A 187 -43.13 1.39 -7.69
C VAL A 187 -42.48 2.75 -7.40
N ASP A 188 -43.29 3.77 -7.12
CA ASP A 188 -42.85 5.13 -6.81
C ASP A 188 -42.03 5.23 -5.51
N LYS A 189 -42.37 4.46 -4.46
CA LYS A 189 -41.62 4.48 -3.20
C LYS A 189 -40.25 3.82 -3.35
N THR A 190 -40.19 2.70 -4.08
CA THR A 190 -38.92 2.03 -4.37
C THR A 190 -38.01 2.94 -5.20
N MET A 191 -38.59 3.63 -6.18
CA MET A 191 -37.88 4.59 -7.04
C MET A 191 -37.31 5.77 -6.23
N GLN A 192 -38.10 6.35 -5.33
CA GLN A 192 -37.64 7.41 -4.42
C GLN A 192 -36.51 6.94 -3.49
N ARG A 193 -36.61 5.71 -2.95
CA ARG A 193 -35.57 5.13 -2.09
C ARG A 193 -34.28 4.85 -2.85
N LEU A 194 -34.36 4.33 -4.08
CA LEU A 194 -33.17 4.12 -4.91
C LEU A 194 -32.48 5.45 -5.24
N HIS A 195 -33.25 6.50 -5.55
CA HIS A 195 -32.71 7.83 -5.79
C HIS A 195 -32.00 8.38 -4.55
N ALA A 196 -32.67 8.40 -3.39
CA ALA A 196 -32.14 9.00 -2.16
C ALA A 196 -30.99 8.18 -1.52
N GLU A 197 -31.10 6.84 -1.49
CA GLU A 197 -30.12 5.99 -0.82
C GLU A 197 -28.93 5.63 -1.73
N MET A 198 -29.17 5.31 -3.01
CA MET A 198 -28.15 4.68 -3.86
C MET A 198 -27.41 5.66 -4.77
N MET A 199 -28.09 6.63 -5.40
CA MET A 199 -27.45 7.51 -6.38
C MET A 199 -26.26 8.31 -5.86
N PRO A 200 -26.29 8.92 -4.65
CA PRO A 200 -25.14 9.68 -4.14
C PRO A 200 -23.89 8.81 -4.02
N VAL A 201 -24.08 7.58 -3.55
CA VAL A 201 -23.03 6.60 -3.33
C VAL A 201 -22.52 6.02 -4.66
N LEU A 202 -23.41 5.74 -5.62
CA LEU A 202 -23.05 5.28 -6.96
C LEU A 202 -22.24 6.31 -7.74
N ARG A 203 -22.59 7.60 -7.65
CA ARG A 203 -21.81 8.70 -8.24
C ARG A 203 -20.39 8.74 -7.68
N THR A 204 -20.24 8.60 -6.36
CA THR A 204 -18.92 8.56 -5.71
C THR A 204 -18.12 7.31 -6.06
N LEU A 205 -18.77 6.14 -6.18
CA LEU A 205 -18.13 4.92 -6.68
C LEU A 205 -17.62 5.10 -8.11
N TYR A 206 -18.45 5.67 -8.99
CA TYR A 206 -18.09 5.91 -10.39
C TYR A 206 -16.92 6.89 -10.52
N ASN A 207 -16.89 7.96 -9.73
CA ASN A 207 -15.77 8.92 -9.70
C ASN A 207 -14.44 8.25 -9.30
N ASN A 208 -14.49 7.27 -8.39
CA ASN A 208 -13.31 6.52 -7.96
C ASN A 208 -12.90 5.38 -8.93
N ARG A 209 -13.68 5.11 -9.98
CA ARG A 209 -13.43 4.03 -10.94
C ARG A 209 -12.07 4.13 -11.64
N ASN A 210 -11.55 5.35 -11.86
CA ASN A 210 -10.26 5.54 -12.53
C ASN A 210 -9.07 5.02 -11.70
N LYS A 211 -9.27 4.71 -10.41
CA LYS A 211 -8.26 4.07 -9.57
C LYS A 211 -8.18 2.58 -9.92
N TRP A 212 -7.02 2.10 -10.36
CA TRP A 212 -6.81 0.72 -10.83
C TRP A 212 -7.34 -0.34 -9.86
N TRP A 213 -7.07 -0.17 -8.55
CA TRP A 213 -7.45 -1.10 -7.49
C TRP A 213 -8.96 -1.10 -7.19
N ALA A 214 -9.70 -0.07 -7.61
CA ALA A 214 -11.14 0.08 -7.38
C ALA A 214 -11.98 -0.40 -8.57
N THR A 215 -11.39 -0.52 -9.76
CA THR A 215 -12.10 -0.79 -11.02
C THR A 215 -13.03 -2.00 -10.96
N THR A 216 -12.51 -3.16 -10.55
CA THR A 216 -13.27 -4.42 -10.54
C THR A 216 -14.46 -4.39 -9.59
N ILE A 217 -14.29 -3.85 -8.38
CA ILE A 217 -15.38 -3.79 -7.39
C ILE A 217 -16.43 -2.77 -7.81
N VAL A 218 -16.02 -1.62 -8.36
CA VAL A 218 -16.96 -0.59 -8.87
C VAL A 218 -17.76 -1.14 -10.04
N ASP A 219 -17.12 -1.79 -11.01
CA ASP A 219 -17.81 -2.41 -12.16
C ASP A 219 -18.80 -3.49 -11.69
N SER A 220 -18.49 -4.22 -10.60
CA SER A 220 -19.40 -5.23 -10.04
C SER A 220 -20.65 -4.62 -9.38
N VAL A 221 -20.52 -3.47 -8.72
CA VAL A 221 -21.66 -2.76 -8.11
C VAL A 221 -22.51 -2.11 -9.20
N LEU A 222 -21.87 -1.44 -10.16
CA LEU A 222 -22.57 -0.84 -11.30
C LEU A 222 -23.36 -1.89 -12.08
N ALA A 223 -22.81 -3.09 -12.29
CA ALA A 223 -23.52 -4.17 -12.97
C ALA A 223 -24.88 -4.49 -12.33
N VAL A 224 -24.98 -4.47 -11.00
CA VAL A 224 -26.26 -4.66 -10.29
C VAL A 224 -27.23 -3.51 -10.59
N SER A 225 -26.75 -2.27 -10.53
CA SER A 225 -27.55 -1.09 -10.90
C SER A 225 -28.03 -1.14 -12.35
N THR A 226 -27.19 -1.64 -13.28
CA THR A 226 -27.57 -1.80 -14.69
C THR A 226 -28.65 -2.85 -14.90
N HIS A 227 -28.60 -3.95 -14.13
CA HIS A 227 -29.59 -5.02 -14.21
C HIS A 227 -30.97 -4.52 -13.78
N HIS A 228 -31.01 -3.68 -12.75
CA HIS A 228 -32.23 -3.10 -12.18
C HIS A 228 -32.54 -1.67 -12.66
N ARG A 229 -31.99 -1.24 -13.81
CA ARG A 229 -32.11 0.13 -14.33
C ARG A 229 -33.55 0.64 -14.53
N LEU A 230 -34.52 -0.27 -14.66
CA LEU A 230 -35.94 0.07 -14.84
C LEU A 230 -36.62 0.51 -13.54
N LEU A 231 -36.00 0.27 -12.38
CA LEU A 231 -36.51 0.69 -11.08
C LEU A 231 -36.11 2.13 -10.71
N PHE A 232 -35.22 2.74 -11.49
CA PHE A 232 -34.74 4.11 -11.28
C PHE A 232 -35.60 5.14 -12.01
N ASN A 233 -35.55 6.38 -11.55
CA ASN A 233 -36.10 7.53 -12.27
C ASN A 233 -35.49 7.67 -13.66
N GLU A 234 -36.19 8.34 -14.59
CA GLU A 234 -35.70 8.57 -15.95
C GLU A 234 -34.34 9.29 -15.98
N GLN A 235 -34.15 10.29 -15.11
CA GLN A 235 -32.88 11.03 -15.00
C GLN A 235 -31.72 10.14 -14.54
N ASP A 236 -31.95 9.36 -13.48
CA ASP A 236 -30.95 8.44 -12.91
C ASP A 236 -30.61 7.31 -13.89
N ARG A 237 -31.62 6.80 -14.60
CA ARG A 237 -31.46 5.77 -15.62
C ARG A 237 -30.55 6.24 -16.76
N VAL A 238 -30.72 7.47 -17.24
CA VAL A 238 -29.84 8.05 -18.26
C VAL A 238 -28.39 8.14 -17.75
N GLU A 239 -28.18 8.44 -16.48
CA GLU A 239 -26.86 8.47 -15.85
C GLU A 239 -26.23 7.06 -15.78
N ILE A 240 -27.01 6.07 -15.33
CA ILE A 240 -26.59 4.67 -15.25
C ILE A 240 -26.28 4.10 -16.64
N ASP A 241 -27.13 4.35 -17.65
CA ASP A 241 -26.90 3.88 -19.02
C ASP A 241 -25.62 4.50 -19.62
N LYS A 242 -25.30 5.76 -19.30
CA LYS A 242 -24.00 6.38 -19.66
C LYS A 242 -22.83 5.65 -19.02
N TRP A 243 -22.91 5.34 -17.72
CA TRP A 243 -21.86 4.59 -17.02
C TRP A 243 -21.69 3.18 -17.59
N THR A 244 -22.81 2.52 -17.88
CA THR A 244 -22.85 1.18 -18.49
C THR A 244 -22.13 1.16 -19.83
N LYS A 245 -22.40 2.16 -20.68
CA LYS A 245 -21.76 2.30 -21.98
C LYS A 245 -20.25 2.44 -21.84
N VAL A 246 -19.76 3.26 -20.90
CA VAL A 246 -18.32 3.41 -20.63
C VAL A 246 -17.67 2.11 -20.15
N VAL A 247 -18.37 1.31 -19.34
CA VAL A 247 -17.89 -0.02 -18.90
C VAL A 247 -17.84 -0.99 -20.09
N GLN A 248 -18.86 -1.00 -20.94
CA GLN A 248 -18.94 -1.89 -22.11
C GLN A 248 -17.92 -1.52 -23.19
N ASP A 249 -17.76 -0.24 -23.50
CA ASP A 249 -16.76 0.26 -24.46
C ASP A 249 -15.35 -0.14 -24.04
N ARG A 250 -15.04 -0.11 -22.72
CA ARG A 250 -13.77 -0.62 -22.18
C ARG A 250 -13.62 -2.13 -22.38
N ARG A 251 -14.67 -2.91 -22.11
CA ARG A 251 -14.68 -4.37 -22.30
C ARG A 251 -14.58 -4.77 -23.77
N ASN A 252 -14.92 -3.88 -24.70
CA ASN A 252 -14.83 -4.11 -26.13
C ASN A 252 -13.54 -3.55 -26.76
N ALA A 253 -12.83 -2.62 -26.10
CA ALA A 253 -11.57 -2.04 -26.60
C ALA A 253 -10.47 -3.11 -26.80
N PRO A 254 -9.55 -3.01 -27.78
CA PRO A 254 -8.51 -4.01 -28.02
C PRO A 254 -7.61 -4.26 -26.79
N ALA A 255 -7.04 -5.46 -26.64
CA ALA A 255 -6.28 -5.87 -25.44
C ALA A 255 -5.11 -4.91 -25.09
N ILE A 256 -4.51 -4.27 -26.08
CA ILE A 256 -3.47 -3.24 -25.93
C ILE A 256 -4.00 -2.02 -25.14
N ALA A 257 -5.26 -1.64 -25.31
CA ALA A 257 -5.92 -0.57 -24.56
C ALA A 257 -6.38 -1.01 -23.15
N ARG A 258 -6.47 -2.33 -22.90
CA ARG A 258 -6.82 -2.95 -21.60
C ARG A 258 -5.61 -3.29 -20.74
N SER A 259 -4.40 -3.32 -21.31
CA SER A 259 -3.17 -3.67 -20.58
C SER A 259 -2.91 -2.69 -19.43
N ALA A 260 -2.50 -3.22 -18.26
CA ALA A 260 -2.06 -2.42 -17.11
C ALA A 260 -0.96 -1.40 -17.49
N GLY A 261 -0.14 -1.73 -18.49
CA GLY A 261 0.89 -0.82 -19.04
C GLY A 261 0.35 0.35 -19.88
N SER A 262 -0.84 0.22 -20.48
CA SER A 262 -1.56 1.30 -21.17
C SER A 262 -2.27 2.23 -20.17
N GLU A 263 -2.77 1.67 -19.07
CA GLU A 263 -3.47 2.40 -18.01
C GLU A 263 -2.50 3.22 -17.14
N ALA A 264 -1.31 2.68 -16.85
CA ALA A 264 -0.22 3.44 -16.23
C ALA A 264 0.23 4.64 -17.08
N ARG A 265 0.16 4.55 -18.41
CA ARG A 265 0.50 5.65 -19.33
C ARG A 265 -0.55 6.75 -19.39
N ARG A 266 -1.82 6.47 -19.08
CA ARG A 266 -2.90 7.49 -19.03
C ARG A 266 -2.82 8.41 -17.81
N ASN A 267 -2.25 7.93 -16.71
CA ASN A 267 -2.00 8.73 -15.50
C ASN A 267 -0.70 9.55 -15.57
N ILE A 268 0.08 9.40 -16.65
CA ILE A 268 1.19 10.29 -16.96
C ILE A 268 0.60 11.48 -17.72
N VAL A 269 0.61 12.65 -17.09
CA VAL A 269 0.16 13.91 -17.68
C VAL A 269 0.80 14.11 -19.06
N ALA A 270 -0.02 14.12 -20.10
CA ALA A 270 0.41 14.34 -21.47
C ALA A 270 0.93 15.78 -21.64
N THR A 271 2.25 15.96 -21.67
CA THR A 271 2.86 17.15 -22.24
C THR A 271 2.85 17.04 -23.76
N SER A 272 1.86 17.70 -24.36
CA SER A 272 1.85 18.28 -25.73
C SER A 272 2.49 17.48 -26.87
N VAL A 273 1.62 16.92 -27.71
CA VAL A 273 1.69 16.76 -29.17
C VAL A 273 2.97 17.30 -29.84
N SER A 274 3.80 16.40 -30.34
CA SER A 274 4.69 16.65 -31.48
C SER A 274 4.22 15.81 -32.66
N LYS A 275 3.73 16.48 -33.71
CA LYS A 275 3.44 15.88 -35.02
C LYS A 275 4.71 15.16 -35.51
N VAL A 276 4.62 13.86 -35.75
CA VAL A 276 5.56 13.15 -36.62
C VAL A 276 4.70 12.57 -37.74
N SER A 277 4.92 13.11 -38.94
CA SER A 277 4.28 12.72 -40.19
C SER A 277 4.88 11.41 -40.69
N GLU A 278 4.02 10.42 -40.93
CA GLU A 278 4.28 9.33 -41.85
C GLU A 278 4.16 9.84 -43.29
N ALA A 279 5.11 9.48 -44.16
CA ALA A 279 4.86 8.85 -45.47
C ALA A 279 6.13 8.76 -46.35
N GLY A 280 6.40 7.56 -46.85
CA GLY A 280 6.69 7.34 -48.28
C GLY A 280 8.15 7.29 -48.77
N ALA A 281 8.66 6.08 -48.96
CA ALA A 281 9.59 5.75 -50.06
C ALA A 281 8.77 5.76 -51.39
N LYS A 282 9.23 6.07 -52.62
CA LYS A 282 10.50 5.81 -53.33
C LYS A 282 10.50 6.56 -54.71
N ILE A 283 11.64 7.19 -55.07
CA ILE A 283 12.30 7.45 -56.40
C ILE A 283 11.67 8.39 -57.49
N PRO A 284 12.44 8.89 -58.49
CA PRO A 284 13.10 10.21 -58.56
C PRO A 284 12.55 11.09 -59.71
N VAL A 285 13.16 12.26 -60.00
CA VAL A 285 13.46 12.83 -61.34
C VAL A 285 13.54 14.37 -61.34
N ILE A 286 14.68 14.86 -61.84
CA ILE A 286 15.00 16.13 -62.54
C ILE A 286 15.05 17.46 -61.76
N ALA A 287 16.25 18.05 -61.85
CA ALA A 287 16.61 19.41 -61.52
C ALA A 287 16.30 20.40 -62.66
N SER A 288 15.86 21.60 -62.32
CA SER A 288 16.21 22.87 -63.00
C SER A 288 15.76 24.04 -62.11
N GLN A 289 16.71 24.77 -61.51
CA GLN A 289 17.03 26.17 -61.85
C GLN A 289 15.79 27.04 -62.18
N THR A 290 15.53 28.09 -61.42
CA THR A 290 15.84 29.45 -61.89
C THR A 290 15.91 30.48 -60.75
N LYS A 291 16.73 31.50 -61.01
CA LYS A 291 17.17 32.60 -60.15
C LYS A 291 16.18 33.77 -60.14
N SER A 292 16.19 34.55 -59.05
CA SER A 292 16.32 36.04 -59.00
C SER A 292 15.94 36.48 -57.57
N SER A 293 16.85 36.97 -56.73
CA SER A 293 17.48 38.30 -56.70
C SER A 293 16.48 39.46 -56.83
N VAL A 294 16.30 40.24 -55.75
CA VAL A 294 16.77 41.64 -55.70
C VAL A 294 16.52 42.25 -54.30
N THR A 295 17.57 42.93 -53.88
CA THR A 295 17.89 43.83 -52.77
C THR A 295 16.90 44.96 -52.39
N MET A 296 16.92 45.25 -51.08
CA MET A 296 17.02 46.57 -50.40
C MET A 296 16.05 47.70 -50.77
N LEU A 297 15.37 48.27 -49.75
CA LEU A 297 15.62 49.67 -49.35
C LEU A 297 14.96 49.99 -47.99
N ALA A 298 15.50 51.00 -47.34
CA ALA A 298 15.34 51.31 -45.93
C ALA A 298 14.58 52.64 -45.69
N LEU A 299 14.35 52.90 -44.39
CA LEU A 299 14.22 54.20 -43.70
C LEU A 299 12.83 54.82 -43.47
N HIS A 300 12.54 54.94 -42.16
CA HIS A 300 12.26 56.17 -41.40
C HIS A 300 10.83 56.59 -41.02
N CYS A 301 10.82 57.26 -39.85
CA CYS A 301 9.80 58.05 -39.15
C CYS A 301 9.28 57.33 -37.88
N GLY A 302 9.27 57.89 -36.68
CA GLY A 302 9.48 59.27 -36.20
C GLY A 302 8.59 59.47 -34.96
N LEU A 303 9.16 59.97 -33.86
CA LEU A 303 8.56 60.13 -32.52
C LEU A 303 7.24 60.91 -32.48
N THR A 304 6.39 60.62 -31.48
CA THR A 304 5.85 61.67 -30.58
C THR A 304 5.60 61.12 -29.16
N ARG A 305 5.97 61.95 -28.17
CA ARG A 305 5.81 61.78 -26.72
C ARG A 305 4.66 62.69 -26.29
N ALA A 306 3.73 62.20 -25.48
CA ALA A 306 2.82 63.03 -24.70
C ALA A 306 2.97 62.66 -23.22
N ALA A 307 3.28 63.66 -22.40
CA ALA A 307 3.46 63.57 -20.97
C ALA A 307 2.20 64.06 -20.26
N LEU A 308 1.74 63.34 -19.24
CA LEU A 308 0.92 63.87 -18.15
C LEU A 308 1.44 63.28 -16.83
N ASN A 309 1.89 64.19 -15.96
CA ASN A 309 2.30 63.95 -14.58
C ASN A 309 1.07 64.13 -13.67
N ILE A 310 1.00 63.37 -12.57
CA ILE A 310 0.84 63.88 -11.18
C ILE A 310 0.83 62.69 -10.20
N GLN A 311 1.90 62.63 -9.38
CA GLN A 311 2.01 62.40 -7.92
C GLN A 311 1.35 61.15 -7.27
N ALA A 312 1.91 60.43 -6.28
CA ALA A 312 3.13 60.56 -5.48
C ALA A 312 3.43 59.24 -4.74
N THR A 313 4.71 59.04 -4.40
CA THR A 313 5.25 58.31 -3.23
C THR A 313 4.83 56.85 -2.99
N GLN A 314 5.72 55.91 -3.37
CA GLN A 314 6.47 55.08 -2.41
C GLN A 314 7.64 54.41 -3.14
N LEU A 315 8.85 54.91 -2.87
CA LEU A 315 10.12 54.34 -3.31
C LEU A 315 10.30 52.95 -2.69
N ARG A 316 10.23 51.89 -3.49
CA ARG A 316 10.87 50.61 -3.14
C ARG A 316 12.30 50.66 -3.64
N THR A 317 13.23 50.77 -2.70
CA THR A 317 14.66 50.55 -2.92
C THR A 317 14.86 49.11 -3.40
N PHE A 318 15.05 48.93 -4.71
CA PHE A 318 15.50 47.65 -5.23
C PHE A 318 17.00 47.53 -4.95
N ALA A 319 17.36 46.68 -3.99
CA ALA A 319 18.72 46.24 -3.77
C ALA A 319 19.23 45.53 -5.04
N SER A 320 19.99 46.23 -5.89
CA SER A 320 20.68 45.63 -7.03
C SER A 320 21.94 44.92 -6.56
N GLY A 321 21.76 43.75 -5.93
CA GLY A 321 22.85 42.79 -5.76
C GLY A 321 23.31 42.29 -7.13
N ASN A 322 24.63 42.19 -7.32
CA ASN A 322 25.27 41.78 -8.57
C ASN A 322 24.78 40.38 -8.97
N ARG A 323 23.86 40.27 -9.93
CA ARG A 323 23.33 38.99 -10.39
C ARG A 323 24.32 38.37 -11.36
N ASN A 324 25.06 37.36 -10.92
CA ASN A 324 25.83 36.51 -11.82
C ASN A 324 24.92 36.02 -12.97
N ARG A 325 25.30 36.35 -14.20
CA ARG A 325 24.57 35.93 -15.40
C ARG A 325 24.61 34.41 -15.47
N LEU A 326 23.49 33.77 -15.09
CA LEU A 326 23.30 32.33 -15.25
C LEU A 326 23.46 31.96 -16.72
N THR A 327 24.24 30.91 -16.98
CA THR A 327 24.41 30.38 -18.33
C THR A 327 23.10 29.83 -18.86
N TRP A 328 22.95 29.74 -20.19
CA TRP A 328 21.72 29.25 -20.80
C TRP A 328 21.35 27.83 -20.30
N ARG A 329 22.35 26.97 -20.06
CA ARG A 329 22.17 25.63 -19.48
C ARG A 329 21.65 25.67 -18.05
N GLN A 330 22.13 26.60 -17.23
CA GLN A 330 21.62 26.77 -15.86
C GLN A 330 20.18 27.31 -15.87
N LYS A 331 19.86 28.24 -16.77
CA LYS A 331 18.48 28.74 -16.96
C LYS A 331 17.54 27.63 -17.44
N ALA A 332 17.98 26.80 -18.39
CA ALA A 332 17.21 25.64 -18.86
C ALA A 332 16.95 24.64 -17.73
N LYS A 333 17.97 24.32 -16.93
CA LYS A 333 17.84 23.40 -15.77
C LYS A 333 16.92 23.96 -14.67
N ILE A 334 16.92 25.28 -14.47
CA ILE A 334 16.00 25.94 -13.54
C ILE A 334 14.57 25.95 -14.10
N ALA A 335 14.39 26.18 -15.40
CA ALA A 335 13.09 26.10 -16.06
C ALA A 335 12.52 24.67 -16.00
N GLU A 336 13.37 23.67 -16.18
CA GLU A 336 13.03 22.25 -16.06
C GLU A 336 12.62 21.88 -14.63
N ARG A 337 13.34 22.36 -13.61
CA ARG A 337 12.95 22.20 -12.19
C ARG A 337 11.66 22.92 -11.82
N LYS A 338 11.37 24.07 -12.43
CA LYS A 338 10.08 24.76 -12.25
C LYS A 338 8.94 24.03 -12.93
N ARG A 339 9.22 23.37 -14.07
CA ARG A 339 8.24 22.60 -14.84
C ARG A 339 7.94 21.25 -14.18
N ASN A 340 8.92 20.67 -13.47
CA ASN A 340 8.79 19.42 -12.74
C ASN A 340 9.28 19.59 -11.28
N PRO A 341 8.47 20.20 -10.40
CA PRO A 341 8.85 20.32 -8.99
C PRO A 341 9.00 18.92 -8.39
N GLN A 342 10.10 18.67 -7.68
CA GLN A 342 10.22 17.42 -6.94
C GLN A 342 9.05 17.29 -5.97
N PRO A 343 8.46 16.09 -5.80
CA PRO A 343 7.43 15.89 -4.81
C PRO A 343 7.97 16.35 -3.45
N PRO A 344 7.13 16.95 -2.59
CA PRO A 344 7.57 17.41 -1.28
C PRO A 344 8.25 16.23 -0.59
N ARG A 345 9.50 16.42 -0.12
CA ARG A 345 10.21 15.43 0.69
C ARG A 345 9.25 15.02 1.80
N GLN A 346 8.76 13.77 1.74
CA GLN A 346 7.95 13.23 2.82
C GLN A 346 8.76 13.43 4.09
N GLN A 347 8.17 14.08 5.09
CA GLN A 347 8.83 14.20 6.39
C GLN A 347 9.25 12.79 6.83
N PRO A 348 10.42 12.62 7.45
CA PRO A 348 10.83 11.32 7.97
C PRO A 348 9.67 10.79 8.82
N ARG A 349 9.09 9.66 8.41
CA ARG A 349 7.97 9.06 9.12
C ARG A 349 8.42 8.84 10.56
N HIS A 350 7.89 9.63 11.50
CA HIS A 350 8.01 9.27 12.90
C HIS A 350 7.36 7.88 13.04
N ARG A 351 8.11 6.92 13.59
CA ARG A 351 7.54 5.62 13.97
C ARG A 351 6.46 5.89 15.00
N ALA A 352 5.22 6.07 14.56
CA ALA A 352 4.08 6.00 15.45
C ALA A 352 4.10 4.58 16.05
N HIS A 353 4.15 4.51 17.38
CA HIS A 353 4.00 3.25 18.10
C HIS A 353 2.57 2.76 17.82
N ARG A 354 2.42 1.92 16.79
CA ARG A 354 1.15 1.27 16.52
C ARG A 354 0.89 0.35 17.70
N GLN A 355 -0.16 0.62 18.47
CA GLN A 355 -0.67 -0.36 19.41
C GLN A 355 -1.13 -1.56 18.59
N ASN A 356 -0.52 -2.72 18.84
CA ASN A 356 -0.91 -3.97 18.20
C ASN A 356 -2.36 -4.27 18.63
N PHE A 357 -3.32 -4.20 17.70
CA PHE A 357 -4.76 -4.37 17.96
C PHE A 357 -5.19 -5.82 18.29
N LEU A 358 -4.23 -6.73 18.47
CA LEU A 358 -4.45 -8.15 18.76
C LEU A 358 -3.49 -8.59 19.86
N VAL A 359 -3.74 -8.16 21.10
CA VAL A 359 -3.12 -8.76 22.28
C VAL A 359 -4.22 -8.83 23.33
N SER A 360 -4.87 -9.99 23.44
CA SER A 360 -5.39 -10.41 24.75
C SER A 360 -4.27 -10.20 25.77
N PRO A 361 -4.52 -9.58 26.93
CA PRO A 361 -3.45 -9.30 27.89
C PRO A 361 -2.62 -10.56 28.11
N PRO A 362 -1.28 -10.48 28.08
CA PRO A 362 -0.43 -11.64 28.26
C PRO A 362 -0.80 -12.29 29.59
N VAL A 363 -1.23 -13.56 29.55
CA VAL A 363 -1.44 -14.36 30.76
C VAL A 363 -0.05 -14.55 31.35
N ASP A 364 0.19 -13.93 32.49
CA ASP A 364 1.50 -13.94 33.12
C ASP A 364 1.66 -15.24 33.90
N ASP A 365 2.52 -16.14 33.39
CA ASP A 365 2.78 -17.45 33.99
C ASP A 365 3.52 -17.35 35.35
N GLY A 366 3.91 -16.14 35.79
CA GLY A 366 4.68 -15.90 37.02
C GLY A 366 6.13 -16.42 36.98
N LYS A 367 6.55 -16.99 35.86
CA LYS A 367 7.87 -17.62 35.65
C LYS A 367 8.81 -16.72 34.87
N LYS A 368 10.08 -16.69 35.27
CA LYS A 368 11.15 -15.94 34.59
C LYS A 368 11.74 -16.77 33.46
N TRP A 369 11.46 -16.37 32.22
CA TRP A 369 11.90 -17.06 31.01
C TRP A 369 13.19 -16.48 30.42
N ARG A 370 14.16 -17.35 30.11
CA ARG A 370 15.28 -17.00 29.22
C ARG A 370 14.79 -17.05 27.77
N VAL A 371 14.96 -15.94 27.05
CA VAL A 371 14.53 -15.83 25.64
C VAL A 371 15.72 -15.94 24.72
N LEU A 372 15.69 -16.95 23.84
CA LEU A 372 16.73 -17.21 22.85
C LEU A 372 16.17 -17.12 21.43
N SER A 373 17.04 -16.73 20.51
CA SER A 373 16.76 -16.69 19.08
C SER A 373 17.61 -17.73 18.36
N ALA A 374 16.97 -18.59 17.57
CA ALA A 374 17.62 -19.60 16.74
C ALA A 374 17.47 -19.25 15.25
N GLY A 375 18.57 -19.30 14.51
CA GLY A 375 18.61 -19.12 13.07
C GLY A 375 18.51 -20.46 12.34
N VAL A 376 17.38 -20.71 11.70
CA VAL A 376 17.19 -21.87 10.82
C VAL A 376 17.67 -21.44 9.43
N LEU A 377 18.90 -21.83 9.09
CA LEU A 377 19.48 -21.57 7.78
C LEU A 377 19.13 -22.73 6.83
N GLU A 378 18.45 -22.40 5.73
CA GLU A 378 18.16 -23.33 4.64
C GLU A 378 18.94 -22.96 3.37
N ARG A 379 19.39 -23.98 2.64
CA ARG A 379 19.82 -23.85 1.25
C ARG A 379 18.70 -24.38 0.36
N LEU A 380 18.27 -23.56 -0.60
CA LEU A 380 17.14 -23.87 -1.48
C LEU A 380 17.50 -24.95 -2.52
N PRO A 381 16.51 -25.67 -3.08
CA PRO A 381 16.77 -26.58 -4.20
C PRO A 381 17.41 -25.82 -5.37
N ILE A 382 18.46 -26.41 -5.93
CA ILE A 382 19.18 -25.86 -7.09
C ILE A 382 18.63 -26.47 -8.38
N ILE A 383 18.32 -27.77 -8.35
CA ILE A 383 17.71 -28.47 -9.48
C ILE A 383 16.26 -28.82 -9.18
N GLN A 384 15.45 -28.93 -10.24
CA GLN A 384 14.07 -29.38 -10.14
C GLN A 384 14.00 -30.82 -9.59
N PRO A 385 13.01 -31.16 -8.74
CA PRO A 385 12.78 -32.55 -8.35
C PRO A 385 12.47 -33.43 -9.56
N ASP A 386 12.70 -34.73 -9.41
CA ASP A 386 12.35 -35.69 -10.45
C ASP A 386 10.83 -35.82 -10.55
N LEU A 387 10.31 -35.96 -11.77
CA LEU A 387 8.90 -36.16 -12.01
C LEU A 387 8.46 -37.51 -11.43
N LYS A 388 7.25 -37.54 -10.87
CA LYS A 388 6.61 -38.79 -10.48
C LYS A 388 6.09 -39.52 -11.70
N ASP A 389 5.92 -40.84 -11.60
CA ASP A 389 5.44 -41.70 -12.68
C ASP A 389 4.15 -41.15 -13.34
N TRP A 390 3.17 -40.74 -12.53
CA TRP A 390 1.92 -40.17 -13.06
C TRP A 390 2.10 -38.77 -13.67
N GLU A 391 3.09 -37.98 -13.22
CA GLU A 391 3.41 -36.68 -13.80
C GLU A 391 4.02 -36.90 -15.19
N VAL A 392 4.88 -37.92 -15.34
CA VAL A 392 5.40 -38.37 -16.64
C VAL A 392 4.25 -38.80 -17.55
N ASP A 393 3.36 -39.67 -17.08
CA ASP A 393 2.19 -40.12 -17.87
C ASP A 393 1.28 -38.94 -18.29
N PHE A 394 1.10 -37.98 -17.38
CA PHE A 394 0.29 -36.79 -17.65
C PHE A 394 0.94 -35.87 -18.68
N GLU A 395 2.27 -35.68 -18.60
CA GLU A 395 3.01 -34.93 -19.61
C GLU A 395 2.92 -35.62 -20.98
N VAL A 396 3.07 -36.95 -21.02
CA VAL A 396 2.91 -37.73 -22.27
C VAL A 396 1.53 -37.51 -22.87
N MET A 397 0.47 -37.58 -22.06
CA MET A 397 -0.89 -37.31 -22.50
C MET A 397 -1.08 -35.87 -23.01
N LEU A 398 -0.53 -34.87 -22.29
CA LEU A 398 -0.58 -33.47 -22.73
C LEU A 398 0.14 -33.26 -24.06
N HIS A 399 1.30 -33.91 -24.25
CA HIS A 399 2.05 -33.88 -25.48
C HIS A 399 1.26 -34.49 -26.64
N GLU A 400 0.67 -35.67 -26.45
CA GLU A 400 -0.22 -36.28 -27.46
C GLU A 400 -1.42 -35.39 -27.81
N LYS A 401 -2.00 -34.71 -26.81
CA LYS A 401 -3.11 -33.79 -27.03
C LYS A 401 -2.66 -32.57 -27.83
N SER A 402 -1.51 -31.99 -27.50
CA SER A 402 -0.89 -30.88 -28.24
C SER A 402 -0.68 -31.26 -29.71
N LEU A 403 -0.14 -32.45 -29.99
CA LEU A 403 0.04 -32.94 -31.37
C LEU A 403 -1.26 -33.04 -32.18
N ARG A 404 -2.39 -33.28 -31.52
CA ARG A 404 -3.72 -33.41 -32.15
C ARG A 404 -4.46 -32.08 -32.29
N GLU A 405 -4.38 -31.21 -31.29
CA GLU A 405 -5.22 -30.01 -31.16
C GLU A 405 -4.52 -28.71 -31.58
N ASP A 406 -3.19 -28.65 -31.50
CA ASP A 406 -2.46 -27.42 -31.79
C ASP A 406 -2.44 -27.11 -33.29
N GLN A 407 -2.45 -25.82 -33.61
CA GLN A 407 -2.38 -25.35 -34.98
C GLN A 407 -1.03 -25.74 -35.59
N ARG A 408 -1.06 -26.58 -36.63
CA ARG A 408 0.13 -26.88 -37.44
C ARG A 408 0.53 -25.64 -38.22
N LEU A 409 1.81 -25.26 -38.08
CA LEU A 409 2.42 -24.20 -38.86
C LEU A 409 2.96 -24.79 -40.17
N ASP A 410 2.88 -24.03 -41.25
CA ASP A 410 3.40 -24.45 -42.56
C ASP A 410 4.94 -24.58 -42.52
N GLU A 411 5.50 -25.47 -43.33
CA GLU A 411 6.93 -25.81 -43.34
C GLU A 411 7.83 -24.58 -43.64
N ASP A 412 7.32 -23.63 -44.44
CA ASP A 412 8.00 -22.38 -44.79
C ASP A 412 7.91 -21.30 -43.70
N PHE A 413 7.18 -21.54 -42.61
CA PHE A 413 7.00 -20.57 -41.53
C PHE A 413 8.30 -20.33 -40.75
N TRP A 414 9.17 -21.35 -40.64
CA TRP A 414 10.44 -21.26 -39.93
C TRP A 414 11.58 -20.90 -40.88
N PHE A 415 12.40 -19.93 -40.49
CA PHE A 415 13.67 -19.66 -41.18
C PHE A 415 14.66 -20.79 -40.85
N MET A 416 14.79 -21.75 -41.75
CA MET A 416 15.78 -22.83 -41.61
C MET A 416 17.16 -22.38 -42.08
N GLU A 417 18.19 -22.75 -41.33
CA GLU A 417 19.57 -22.61 -41.79
C GLU A 417 19.85 -23.64 -42.91
N PRO A 418 20.67 -23.30 -43.93
CA PRO A 418 21.00 -24.24 -45.00
C PRO A 418 21.71 -25.49 -44.43
N GLY A 419 20.99 -26.61 -44.37
CA GLY A 419 21.53 -27.89 -43.88
C GLY A 419 20.71 -28.57 -42.78
N THR A 420 19.71 -27.91 -42.18
CA THR A 420 18.83 -28.54 -41.18
C THR A 420 17.70 -29.35 -41.84
N LYS A 421 17.45 -30.56 -41.35
CA LYS A 421 16.32 -31.39 -41.80
C LYS A 421 15.02 -30.88 -41.16
N HIS A 422 13.95 -30.81 -41.94
CA HIS A 422 12.62 -30.55 -41.41
C HIS A 422 12.14 -31.81 -40.68
N ILE A 423 11.89 -31.71 -39.37
CA ILE A 423 11.39 -32.80 -38.54
C ILE A 423 9.94 -32.45 -38.21
N THR A 424 9.01 -33.35 -38.53
CA THR A 424 7.60 -33.14 -38.17
C THR A 424 7.41 -33.29 -36.66
N PRO A 425 6.40 -32.64 -36.04
CA PRO A 425 6.16 -32.77 -34.59
C PRO A 425 5.97 -34.21 -34.10
N GLU A 426 5.56 -35.13 -34.97
CA GLU A 426 5.39 -36.57 -34.68
C GLU A 426 6.71 -37.36 -34.77
N GLU A 427 7.70 -36.85 -35.51
CA GLU A 427 9.06 -37.41 -35.64
C GLU A 427 10.05 -36.78 -34.64
N ALA A 428 9.64 -35.71 -33.95
CA ALA A 428 10.42 -35.07 -32.91
C ALA A 428 10.54 -36.01 -31.69
N PRO A 429 11.75 -36.22 -31.14
CA PRO A 429 11.91 -36.96 -29.90
C PRO A 429 11.05 -36.35 -28.79
N TRP A 430 10.47 -37.22 -27.95
CA TRP A 430 9.71 -36.78 -26.77
C TRP A 430 10.67 -35.98 -25.84
N PRO A 431 10.31 -34.81 -25.27
CA PRO A 431 11.21 -33.94 -24.48
C PRO A 431 11.95 -34.53 -23.25
N ASN A 432 11.61 -35.74 -22.85
CA ASN A 432 12.07 -36.56 -21.72
C ASN A 432 12.38 -38.00 -22.19
N ALA A 433 12.43 -38.27 -23.51
CA ALA A 433 13.04 -39.51 -23.98
C ALA A 433 14.51 -39.52 -23.51
N GLU A 434 15.09 -40.69 -23.30
CA GLU A 434 16.53 -40.81 -23.03
C GLU A 434 17.29 -40.35 -24.28
N GLU A 435 17.48 -39.04 -24.40
CA GLU A 435 18.29 -38.44 -25.44
C GLU A 435 19.72 -38.90 -25.19
N SER A 436 20.28 -39.62 -26.16
CA SER A 436 21.69 -39.97 -26.10
C SER A 436 22.47 -38.65 -25.98
N SER A 437 23.37 -38.57 -25.01
CA SER A 437 24.16 -37.36 -24.73
C SER A 437 24.93 -36.85 -25.96
N ASP A 438 25.06 -37.71 -26.97
CA ASP A 438 25.86 -37.53 -28.16
C ASP A 438 25.05 -36.89 -29.30
N GLU A 439 23.71 -36.90 -29.26
CA GLU A 439 22.86 -36.41 -30.36
C GLU A 439 22.53 -34.91 -30.29
N LEU A 440 22.50 -34.32 -29.09
CA LEU A 440 21.85 -33.02 -28.87
C LEU A 440 22.80 -31.82 -28.86
N VAL A 441 24.07 -32.04 -28.53
CA VAL A 441 25.09 -30.98 -28.49
C VAL A 441 26.36 -31.58 -29.07
N GLY A 442 26.72 -31.15 -30.29
CA GLY A 442 27.76 -31.83 -31.09
C GLY A 442 29.01 -32.22 -30.30
N ASP A 443 29.59 -33.37 -30.67
CA ASP A 443 30.78 -34.03 -30.11
C ASP A 443 31.60 -33.21 -29.10
N GLY A 444 31.15 -33.13 -27.84
CA GLY A 444 31.97 -32.57 -26.75
C GLY A 444 31.25 -31.92 -25.56
N PHE A 445 29.94 -31.69 -25.59
CA PHE A 445 29.21 -31.14 -24.43
C PHE A 445 28.29 -32.18 -23.79
N HIS A 446 28.65 -32.61 -22.58
CA HIS A 446 27.83 -33.50 -21.77
C HIS A 446 27.15 -32.70 -20.65
N LEU A 447 25.86 -32.96 -20.44
CA LEU A 447 25.14 -32.39 -19.30
C LEU A 447 25.78 -32.86 -17.99
N ALA A 448 25.91 -31.94 -17.03
CA ALA A 448 26.39 -32.29 -15.71
C ALA A 448 25.43 -33.30 -15.04
N PRO A 449 25.93 -34.35 -14.37
CA PRO A 449 25.07 -35.31 -13.71
C PRO A 449 24.27 -34.63 -12.61
N ARG A 450 22.99 -35.03 -12.48
CA ARG A 450 22.06 -34.51 -11.46
C ARG A 450 22.43 -34.97 -10.05
N GLU A 451 23.13 -36.10 -9.95
CA GLU A 451 23.69 -36.65 -8.72
C GLU A 451 25.19 -36.37 -8.70
N THR A 452 25.65 -35.76 -7.63
CA THR A 452 27.06 -35.34 -7.49
C THR A 452 27.91 -36.42 -6.83
N GLU A 453 29.24 -36.30 -6.91
CA GLU A 453 30.15 -37.17 -6.16
C GLU A 453 29.93 -37.09 -4.64
N ASP A 454 29.48 -35.94 -4.15
CA ASP A 454 29.14 -35.73 -2.74
C ASP A 454 27.85 -36.47 -2.33
N ASP A 455 26.92 -36.68 -3.26
CA ASP A 455 25.76 -37.54 -3.04
C ASP A 455 26.18 -39.01 -2.92
N ALA A 456 27.05 -39.47 -3.83
CA ALA A 456 27.58 -40.84 -3.81
C ALA A 456 28.40 -41.14 -2.55
N ASN A 457 29.21 -40.18 -2.09
CA ASN A 457 30.02 -40.29 -0.88
C ASN A 457 29.28 -39.91 0.42
N ASN A 458 28.01 -39.47 0.31
CA ASN A 458 27.20 -38.94 1.40
C ASN A 458 27.94 -37.87 2.25
N ASN A 459 28.59 -36.93 1.57
CA ASN A 459 29.37 -35.87 2.22
C ASN A 459 28.45 -34.82 2.84
N ARG A 460 28.17 -34.96 4.14
CA ARG A 460 27.26 -34.05 4.88
C ARG A 460 27.84 -32.65 5.14
N LYS A 461 29.07 -32.34 4.71
CA LYS A 461 29.68 -31.02 4.90
C LYS A 461 29.61 -30.13 3.67
N SER A 462 29.39 -30.69 2.49
CA SER A 462 29.31 -29.93 1.26
C SER A 462 27.89 -29.45 0.97
N LEU A 463 27.81 -28.32 0.26
CA LEU A 463 26.55 -27.76 -0.24
C LEU A 463 26.07 -28.41 -1.53
N ASN A 464 26.98 -29.08 -2.25
CA ASN A 464 26.71 -29.73 -3.52
C ASN A 464 25.95 -31.07 -3.37
N ARG A 465 25.70 -31.51 -2.14
CA ARG A 465 24.85 -32.68 -1.85
C ARG A 465 23.37 -32.30 -1.86
N ALA A 466 22.52 -33.21 -2.33
CA ALA A 466 21.06 -33.13 -2.34
C ALA A 466 20.54 -31.87 -3.04
N LEU A 467 20.95 -31.66 -4.29
CA LEU A 467 20.58 -30.49 -5.09
C LEU A 467 19.07 -30.37 -5.35
N LYS A 468 18.36 -31.51 -5.38
CA LYS A 468 16.89 -31.60 -5.60
C LYS A 468 16.07 -31.07 -4.42
N GLY A 469 16.63 -31.16 -3.21
CA GLY A 469 15.92 -30.91 -1.96
C GLY A 469 16.47 -29.72 -1.20
N ARG A 470 15.79 -29.33 -0.12
CA ARG A 470 16.30 -28.34 0.84
C ARG A 470 17.25 -29.04 1.82
N VAL A 471 18.32 -28.35 2.19
CA VAL A 471 19.18 -28.76 3.31
C VAL A 471 19.23 -27.67 4.37
N PHE A 472 19.39 -28.11 5.61
CA PHE A 472 19.41 -27.26 6.79
C PHE A 472 20.75 -27.39 7.48
N LEU A 473 21.25 -26.27 7.99
CA LEU A 473 22.50 -26.25 8.73
C LEU A 473 22.26 -26.64 10.18
N LEU A 474 22.98 -27.66 10.66
CA LEU A 474 23.13 -27.96 12.08
C LEU A 474 24.57 -27.78 12.52
N VAL A 475 24.73 -27.38 13.78
CA VAL A 475 26.02 -27.11 14.40
C VAL A 475 26.15 -27.93 15.67
N LYS A 476 27.35 -28.48 15.88
CA LYS A 476 27.71 -29.21 17.10
C LYS A 476 28.23 -28.24 18.15
N SER A 477 27.58 -28.21 19.30
CA SER A 477 28.00 -27.37 20.43
C SER A 477 29.39 -27.76 20.94
N VAL A 478 30.17 -26.78 21.38
CA VAL A 478 31.46 -26.97 22.05
C VAL A 478 31.28 -27.48 23.48
N GLN A 479 30.18 -27.10 24.12
CA GLN A 479 29.88 -27.46 25.50
C GLN A 479 29.42 -28.92 25.59
N GLN A 480 30.14 -29.73 26.39
CA GLN A 480 29.82 -31.14 26.61
C GLN A 480 28.50 -31.32 27.41
N ASP A 481 28.13 -30.34 28.25
CA ASP A 481 26.88 -30.33 29.04
C ASP A 481 25.68 -29.69 28.32
N ALA A 482 25.80 -29.40 27.01
CA ALA A 482 24.67 -28.85 26.27
C ALA A 482 23.56 -29.90 26.15
N LYS A 483 22.33 -29.54 26.56
CA LYS A 483 21.13 -30.38 26.46
C LYS A 483 20.93 -30.99 25.06
N TYR A 484 21.29 -30.24 24.02
CA TYR A 484 21.28 -30.70 22.63
C TYR A 484 22.70 -30.59 22.06
N PRO A 485 23.38 -31.71 21.76
CA PRO A 485 24.72 -31.68 21.19
C PRO A 485 24.71 -31.14 19.75
N TRP A 486 23.67 -31.43 18.98
CA TRP A 486 23.42 -30.89 17.65
C TRP A 486 22.18 -30.00 17.67
N PHE A 487 22.32 -28.76 17.19
CA PHE A 487 21.20 -27.83 17.11
C PHE A 487 21.45 -26.74 16.07
N PHE A 488 20.41 -25.96 15.75
CA PHE A 488 20.55 -24.75 14.95
C PHE A 488 21.37 -23.69 15.71
N PRO A 489 22.15 -22.82 15.05
CA PRO A 489 22.79 -21.69 15.71
C PRO A 489 21.78 -20.85 16.49
N PHE A 490 21.98 -20.73 17.80
CA PHE A 490 21.06 -20.02 18.69
C PHE A 490 21.79 -19.24 19.77
N GLY A 491 21.13 -18.22 20.32
CA GLY A 491 21.65 -17.51 21.48
C GLY A 491 20.76 -16.38 21.97
N ALA A 492 21.23 -15.70 23.00
CA ALA A 492 20.49 -14.60 23.62
C ALA A 492 20.48 -13.35 22.73
N LYS A 493 19.41 -12.58 22.87
CA LYS A 493 19.23 -11.30 22.20
C LYS A 493 19.88 -10.18 23.02
N GLN A 494 20.53 -9.23 22.37
CA GLN A 494 21.01 -7.98 22.96
C GLN A 494 19.86 -6.94 23.05
N ASP A 495 19.96 -5.95 23.95
CA ASP A 495 18.85 -5.04 24.25
C ASP A 495 18.40 -4.19 23.05
N VAL A 496 19.36 -3.77 22.21
CA VAL A 496 19.13 -2.82 21.11
C VAL A 496 18.70 -3.51 19.81
N GLU A 497 19.00 -4.79 19.62
CA GLU A 497 18.73 -5.51 18.37
C GLU A 497 17.28 -6.01 18.26
N LYS A 498 16.88 -6.53 17.09
CA LYS A 498 15.62 -7.26 16.93
C LYS A 498 15.88 -8.76 17.05
N MET A 499 14.87 -9.54 17.41
CA MET A 499 15.02 -10.98 17.57
C MET A 499 15.50 -11.68 16.28
N ARG A 500 14.93 -11.33 15.13
CA ARG A 500 15.41 -11.82 13.82
C ARG A 500 16.88 -11.47 13.56
N ASP A 501 17.27 -10.24 13.85
CA ASP A 501 18.64 -9.77 13.59
C ASP A 501 19.63 -10.48 14.53
N ALA A 502 19.19 -10.82 15.76
CA ALA A 502 19.94 -11.69 16.67
C ALA A 502 20.16 -13.09 16.09
N ALA A 503 19.13 -13.70 15.47
CA ALA A 503 19.27 -14.99 14.81
C ALA A 503 20.34 -14.97 13.70
N VAL A 504 20.31 -13.96 12.82
CA VAL A 504 21.30 -13.80 11.74
C VAL A 504 22.70 -13.60 12.32
N ARG A 505 22.82 -12.76 13.35
CA ARG A 505 24.10 -12.55 14.06
C ARG A 505 24.62 -13.87 14.63
N HIS A 506 23.79 -14.69 15.27
CA HIS A 506 24.22 -15.97 15.81
C HIS A 506 24.66 -16.96 14.73
N VAL A 507 24.01 -16.98 13.57
CA VAL A 507 24.48 -17.78 12.42
C VAL A 507 25.88 -17.31 11.99
N ASN A 508 26.06 -16.03 11.70
CA ASN A 508 27.36 -15.47 11.26
C ASN A 508 28.46 -15.65 12.33
N ASP A 509 28.09 -15.51 13.60
CA ASP A 509 28.96 -15.74 14.75
C ASP A 509 29.42 -17.19 14.86
N THR A 510 28.65 -18.16 14.37
CA THR A 510 29.00 -19.59 14.41
C THR A 510 29.71 -20.07 13.14
N VAL A 511 29.31 -19.55 11.99
CA VAL A 511 29.63 -20.06 10.64
C VAL A 511 30.54 -19.11 9.85
N GLY A 512 30.89 -17.98 10.43
CA GLY A 512 31.73 -16.96 9.79
C GLY A 512 30.91 -15.96 8.96
N ASN A 513 31.57 -14.87 8.56
CA ASN A 513 30.95 -13.78 7.78
C ASN A 513 31.00 -14.00 6.26
N ASP A 514 31.67 -15.05 5.78
CA ASP A 514 31.77 -15.37 4.35
C ASP A 514 30.44 -15.90 3.80
N LEU A 515 29.64 -16.52 4.67
CA LEU A 515 28.32 -17.01 4.36
C LEU A 515 27.30 -15.86 4.26
N GLU A 516 26.73 -15.66 3.08
CA GLU A 516 25.69 -14.66 2.87
C GLU A 516 24.32 -15.22 3.29
N VAL A 517 23.78 -14.65 4.37
CA VAL A 517 22.51 -15.08 4.99
C VAL A 517 21.44 -14.02 4.81
N THR A 518 20.35 -14.39 4.12
CA THR A 518 19.19 -13.51 3.92
C THR A 518 18.01 -13.98 4.79
N PRO A 519 17.57 -13.18 5.78
CA PRO A 519 16.41 -13.54 6.59
C PRO A 519 15.09 -13.36 5.82
N VAL A 520 14.18 -14.31 5.92
CA VAL A 520 12.93 -14.33 5.14
C VAL A 520 11.88 -13.35 5.69
N GLY A 521 11.75 -13.24 7.02
CA GLY A 521 10.69 -12.45 7.65
C GLY A 521 11.00 -12.02 9.08
N PHE A 522 10.17 -11.10 9.62
CA PHE A 522 10.30 -10.60 11.01
C PHE A 522 9.55 -11.45 12.04
N GLY A 523 8.60 -12.27 11.62
CA GLY A 523 7.87 -13.18 12.50
C GLY A 523 8.68 -14.46 12.76
N PRO A 524 8.69 -14.99 13.99
CA PRO A 524 9.22 -16.33 14.25
C PRO A 524 8.33 -17.37 13.56
N VAL A 525 8.93 -18.45 13.05
CA VAL A 525 8.19 -19.55 12.41
C VAL A 525 7.60 -20.48 13.47
N GLY A 526 8.29 -20.63 14.59
CA GLY A 526 7.86 -21.45 15.71
C GLY A 526 8.65 -21.12 16.97
N TYR A 527 8.27 -21.76 18.07
CA TYR A 527 9.03 -21.69 19.31
C TYR A 527 8.96 -23.00 20.07
N ILE A 528 10.01 -23.30 20.82
CA ILE A 528 10.04 -24.41 21.78
C ILE A 528 10.23 -23.82 23.17
N LYS A 529 9.57 -24.42 24.16
CA LYS A 529 9.72 -24.10 25.57
C LYS A 529 10.19 -25.33 26.33
N TYR A 530 11.16 -25.17 27.21
CA TYR A 530 11.53 -26.20 28.18
C TYR A 530 11.84 -25.56 29.53
N LEU A 531 11.53 -26.28 30.60
CA LEU A 531 11.77 -25.85 31.97
C LEU A 531 13.17 -26.28 32.40
N HIS A 532 13.79 -25.50 33.27
CA HIS A 532 15.06 -25.87 33.90
C HIS A 532 14.78 -26.31 35.33
N GLU A 533 15.30 -27.47 35.73
CA GLU A 533 15.13 -27.97 37.09
C GLU A 533 16.19 -27.39 38.05
N ASN A 534 17.36 -26.99 37.52
CA ASN A 534 18.55 -26.66 38.30
C ASN A 534 19.14 -25.25 38.06
N ASP A 535 18.48 -24.38 37.30
CA ASP A 535 18.98 -23.01 37.05
C ASP A 535 18.42 -22.03 38.09
N PRO A 536 19.26 -21.35 38.91
CA PRO A 536 18.80 -20.44 39.97
C PRO A 536 18.27 -19.10 39.44
N GLU A 537 18.52 -18.77 38.17
CA GLU A 537 18.22 -17.46 37.60
C GLU A 537 17.00 -17.44 36.66
N PHE A 538 16.63 -18.59 36.06
CA PHE A 538 15.55 -18.71 35.09
C PHE A 538 14.80 -20.02 35.28
N ASP A 539 13.46 -19.96 35.32
CA ASP A 539 12.60 -21.14 35.49
C ASP A 539 12.49 -21.98 34.19
N GLY A 540 12.86 -21.40 33.05
CA GLY A 540 12.85 -22.10 31.77
C GLY A 540 13.38 -21.26 30.61
N THR A 541 13.61 -21.91 29.47
CA THR A 541 14.05 -21.28 28.22
C THR A 541 12.97 -21.37 27.14
N LYS A 542 12.76 -20.26 26.42
CA LYS A 542 11.97 -20.18 25.18
C LYS A 542 12.91 -19.88 24.01
N VAL A 543 12.96 -20.80 23.04
CA VAL A 543 13.74 -20.65 21.81
C VAL A 543 12.81 -20.32 20.66
N PHE A 544 13.01 -19.17 20.02
CA PHE A 544 12.24 -18.72 18.86
C PHE A 544 13.02 -18.97 17.56
N PHE A 545 12.39 -19.64 16.59
CA PHE A 545 13.01 -19.98 15.32
C PHE A 545 12.76 -18.91 14.27
N TYR A 546 13.83 -18.45 13.62
CA TYR A 546 13.78 -17.51 12.51
C TYR A 546 14.38 -18.15 11.27
N LYS A 547 13.60 -18.13 10.20
CA LYS A 547 14.00 -18.69 8.91
C LYS A 547 14.90 -17.74 8.14
N SER A 548 16.02 -18.27 7.66
CA SER A 548 16.99 -17.57 6.82
C SER A 548 17.43 -18.46 5.67
N GLN A 549 17.77 -17.83 4.55
CA GLN A 549 18.20 -18.49 3.32
C GLN A 549 19.67 -18.22 3.07
N HIS A 550 20.40 -19.28 2.71
CA HIS A 550 21.74 -19.19 2.16
C HIS A 550 21.67 -18.68 0.71
N LEU A 551 22.47 -17.66 0.40
CA LEU A 551 22.62 -17.16 -0.97
C LEU A 551 23.95 -17.62 -1.59
N THR A 552 25.06 -17.25 -0.96
CA THR A 552 26.41 -17.50 -1.46
C THR A 552 27.39 -17.70 -0.30
N GLY A 553 28.59 -18.18 -0.60
CA GLY A 553 29.68 -18.39 0.37
C GLY A 553 29.66 -19.77 1.03
N ASP A 554 30.78 -20.10 1.66
CA ASP A 554 30.99 -21.37 2.34
C ASP A 554 31.07 -21.21 3.86
N VAL A 555 30.96 -22.34 4.57
CA VAL A 555 31.00 -22.38 6.04
C VAL A 555 32.44 -22.29 6.53
N ILE A 556 32.75 -21.24 7.29
CA ILE A 556 34.02 -21.09 8.01
C ILE A 556 33.73 -21.12 9.51
N LEU A 557 33.90 -22.29 10.12
CA LEU A 557 33.51 -22.46 11.52
C LEU A 557 34.35 -21.63 12.49
N ASN A 558 33.65 -21.02 13.44
CA ASN A 558 34.27 -20.46 14.63
C ASN A 558 34.38 -21.53 15.72
N LEU A 559 35.59 -22.11 15.84
CA LEU A 559 35.92 -23.19 16.79
C LEU A 559 35.59 -22.89 18.26
N ASN A 560 35.48 -21.60 18.62
CA ASN A 560 35.11 -21.17 19.97
C ASN A 560 33.63 -21.42 20.31
N LYS A 561 32.77 -21.51 19.29
CA LYS A 561 31.30 -21.66 19.45
C LYS A 561 30.78 -22.97 18.88
N ALA A 562 31.45 -23.52 17.88
CA ALA A 562 31.03 -24.70 17.14
C ALA A 562 32.22 -25.66 16.95
N ASN A 563 32.03 -26.93 17.29
CA ASN A 563 33.05 -27.96 17.03
C ASN A 563 32.96 -28.52 15.60
N ASP A 564 31.74 -28.68 15.09
CA ASP A 564 31.48 -29.28 13.78
C ASP A 564 30.17 -28.74 13.19
N TYR A 565 29.98 -28.94 11.89
CA TYR A 565 28.74 -28.59 11.19
C TYR A 565 28.35 -29.64 10.17
N VAL A 566 27.04 -29.72 9.91
CA VAL A 566 26.47 -30.60 8.90
C VAL A 566 25.30 -29.94 8.18
N TRP A 567 25.17 -30.25 6.89
CA TRP A 567 24.04 -29.94 6.04
C TRP A 567 23.15 -31.17 5.90
N VAL A 568 21.96 -31.11 6.47
CA VAL A 568 21.04 -32.25 6.57
C VAL A 568 19.74 -31.98 5.83
N THR A 569 19.21 -33.02 5.19
CA THR A 569 17.88 -32.97 4.58
C THR A 569 16.79 -33.05 5.65
N ARG A 570 15.53 -32.76 5.27
CA ARG A 570 14.38 -32.83 6.18
C ARG A 570 14.23 -34.20 6.87
N ASN A 571 14.53 -35.28 6.15
CA ASN A 571 14.40 -36.65 6.67
C ASN A 571 15.52 -37.00 7.64
N GLU A 572 16.73 -36.46 7.42
CA GLU A 572 17.90 -36.71 8.27
C GLU A 572 17.87 -35.88 9.57
N LEU A 573 17.02 -34.84 9.67
CA LEU A 573 16.90 -34.02 10.89
C LEU A 573 16.56 -34.85 12.14
N SER A 574 15.82 -35.96 11.98
CA SER A 574 15.46 -36.85 13.09
C SER A 574 16.63 -37.70 13.61
N GLU A 575 17.72 -37.85 12.84
CA GLU A 575 18.92 -38.56 13.28
C GLU A 575 19.73 -37.74 14.30
N TYR A 576 19.64 -36.41 14.23
CA TYR A 576 20.49 -35.50 15.02
C TYR A 576 19.77 -34.83 16.18
N LEU A 577 18.44 -34.71 16.10
CA LEU A 577 17.62 -33.99 17.07
C LEU A 577 16.77 -34.96 17.88
N ASP A 578 16.47 -34.59 19.13
CA ASP A 578 15.54 -35.35 19.97
C ASP A 578 14.20 -35.56 19.27
N PRO A 579 13.55 -36.73 19.43
CA PRO A 579 12.39 -37.13 18.63
C PRO A 579 11.21 -36.16 18.75
N GLU A 580 10.93 -35.64 19.94
CA GLU A 580 9.86 -34.66 20.17
C GLU A 580 10.11 -33.34 19.43
N ILE A 581 11.37 -32.91 19.40
CA ILE A 581 11.80 -31.65 18.78
C ILE A 581 11.91 -31.82 17.27
N ALA A 582 12.41 -32.97 16.82
CA ALA A 582 12.47 -33.35 15.42
C ALA A 582 11.06 -33.36 14.82
N GLU A 583 10.05 -33.93 15.50
CA GLU A 583 8.67 -33.92 15.01
C GLU A 583 8.11 -32.49 14.88
N TYR A 584 8.39 -31.63 15.87
CA TYR A 584 7.97 -30.23 15.83
C TYR A 584 8.66 -29.46 14.70
N ILE A 585 9.98 -29.61 14.54
CA ILE A 585 10.75 -28.97 13.47
C ILE A 585 10.33 -29.49 12.11
N HIS A 586 10.03 -30.80 11.99
CA HIS A 586 9.54 -31.39 10.77
C HIS A 586 8.20 -30.79 10.32
N LYS A 587 7.33 -30.36 11.25
CA LYS A 587 6.10 -29.60 10.96
C LYS A 587 6.37 -28.14 10.60
N MET A 588 7.42 -27.55 11.16
CA MET A 588 7.81 -26.15 10.95
C MET A 588 8.48 -25.92 9.58
N VAL A 589 9.24 -26.92 9.11
CA VAL A 589 10.07 -26.84 7.93
C VAL A 589 9.30 -27.34 6.69
N PRO A 590 9.35 -26.61 5.56
CA PRO A 590 8.67 -27.05 4.33
C PRO A 590 9.26 -28.36 3.79
N PRO A 591 8.46 -29.16 3.06
CA PRO A 591 8.93 -30.35 2.34
C PRO A 591 10.08 -30.05 1.37
#